data_AF-A0A0D6PFH1-F1
#
_entry.id   AF-A0A0D6PFH1-F1
#
_cell.length_a   1.000
_cell.length_b   1.000
_cell.length_c   1.000
_cell.angle_alpha   90.00
_cell.angle_beta   90.00
_cell.angle_gamma   90.00
#
_symmetry.space_group_name_H-M   'P 1'
#
loop_
_entity.id
_entity.type
_entity.pdbx_description
1 polymer ?
#
loop_
_entity_poly.entity_id
_entity_poly.type
_entity_poly.pdbx_seq_one_letter_code
_entity_poly.pdbx_strand_id
1 'polypeptide(L)'
;MAKQPLPLPDIIADLDPRPRHRLPAAPVETVEPSDEQVEENTAQMTKRWSAVTKARGEGAPTARPEKPEKLTPIQINIPPALNHQLARACFEQGCTKTYLILKALAGDGFDVDPVYLSPDRRKPKI
;
A
#
# COMPACT_ATOMS: atom_id res chain seq x y z
N MET A 1 8.98 35.59 29.09
CA MET A 1 8.52 34.52 29.99
C MET A 1 8.77 33.19 29.31
N ALA A 2 9.69 32.37 29.84
CA ALA A 2 10.08 31.10 29.23
C ALA A 2 9.03 30.02 29.51
N LYS A 3 8.50 29.38 28.45
CA LYS A 3 7.64 28.21 28.56
C LYS A 3 8.49 27.01 28.97
N GLN A 4 8.24 26.45 30.16
CA GLN A 4 8.81 25.17 30.55
C GLN A 4 8.25 24.06 29.62
N PRO A 5 9.09 23.11 29.16
CA PRO A 5 8.62 21.96 28.42
C PRO A 5 7.88 20.99 29.36
N LEU A 6 6.75 20.45 28.88
CA LEU A 6 5.97 19.45 29.60
C LEU A 6 6.84 18.19 29.83
N PRO A 7 6.75 17.56 31.02
CA PRO A 7 7.51 16.35 31.32
C PRO A 7 7.07 15.21 30.39
N LEU A 8 8.05 14.49 29.84
CA LEU A 8 7.83 13.31 29.00
C LEU A 8 7.16 12.21 29.84
N PRO A 9 6.23 11.43 29.26
CA PRO A 9 5.60 10.32 29.96
C PRO A 9 6.63 9.22 30.28
N ASP A 10 6.55 8.66 31.50
CA ASP A 10 7.44 7.61 31.96
C ASP A 10 7.24 6.32 31.17
N ILE A 11 8.27 5.92 30.42
CA ILE A 11 8.31 4.72 29.56
C ILE A 11 8.08 3.44 30.39
N ILE A 12 8.37 3.49 31.70
CA ILE A 12 8.24 2.37 32.63
C ILE A 12 6.76 1.97 32.81
N ALA A 13 5.82 2.90 32.71
CA ALA A 13 4.39 2.61 32.85
C ALA A 13 3.82 1.74 31.70
N ASP A 14 4.47 1.74 30.52
CA ASP A 14 4.07 0.90 29.38
C ASP A 14 4.71 -0.51 29.42
N LEU A 15 5.66 -0.74 30.34
CA LEU A 15 6.32 -2.04 30.55
C LEU A 15 5.58 -2.92 31.56
N ASP A 16 4.56 -2.41 32.25
CA ASP A 16 3.75 -3.22 33.14
C ASP A 16 3.03 -4.31 32.33
N PRO A 17 3.25 -5.61 32.67
CA PRO A 17 2.73 -6.71 31.88
C PRO A 17 1.21 -6.72 31.96
N ARG A 18 0.55 -6.26 30.89
CA ARG A 18 -0.90 -6.39 30.72
C ARG A 18 -1.29 -7.85 30.96
N PRO A 19 -2.34 -8.13 31.75
CA PRO A 19 -2.75 -9.50 32.04
C PRO A 19 -3.13 -10.20 30.73
N ARG A 20 -2.34 -11.23 30.36
CA ARG A 20 -2.61 -12.04 29.17
C ARG A 20 -3.89 -12.84 29.40
N HIS A 21 -4.93 -12.56 28.62
CA HIS A 21 -6.15 -13.35 28.62
C HIS A 21 -5.83 -14.77 28.13
N ARG A 22 -5.71 -15.73 29.05
CA ARG A 22 -5.52 -17.14 28.71
C ARG A 22 -6.84 -17.65 28.17
N LEU A 23 -6.93 -17.84 26.85
CA LEU A 23 -8.04 -18.57 26.25
C LEU A 23 -8.02 -20.01 26.82
N PRO A 24 -9.17 -20.55 27.25
CA PRO A 24 -9.22 -21.94 27.70
C PRO A 24 -8.84 -22.83 26.53
N ALA A 25 -7.94 -23.79 26.77
CA ALA A 25 -7.56 -24.79 25.80
C ALA A 25 -8.80 -25.65 25.51
N ALA A 26 -9.50 -25.36 24.41
CA ALA A 26 -10.52 -26.25 23.91
C ALA A 26 -9.84 -27.59 23.54
N PRO A 27 -10.45 -28.74 23.86
CA PRO A 27 -9.94 -30.02 23.39
C PRO A 27 -9.94 -30.00 21.86
N VAL A 28 -8.75 -30.09 21.28
CA VAL A 28 -8.58 -30.23 19.84
C VAL A 28 -8.91 -31.68 19.51
N GLU A 29 -10.11 -31.92 18.97
CA GLU A 29 -10.43 -33.23 18.39
C GLU A 29 -9.56 -33.44 17.16
N THR A 30 -8.55 -34.32 17.28
CA THR A 30 -7.74 -34.75 16.15
C THR A 30 -8.50 -35.85 15.41
N VAL A 31 -9.29 -35.45 14.42
CA VAL A 31 -9.87 -36.39 13.46
C VAL A 31 -8.74 -36.81 12.52
N GLU A 32 -8.36 -38.08 12.55
CA GLU A 32 -7.44 -38.64 11.56
C GLU A 32 -8.16 -38.67 10.20
N PRO A 33 -7.67 -37.92 9.19
CA PRO A 33 -8.30 -37.90 7.88
C PRO A 33 -8.12 -39.27 7.21
N SER A 34 -9.14 -39.73 6.47
CA SER A 34 -9.00 -40.93 5.64
C SER A 34 -8.05 -40.68 4.47
N ASP A 35 -7.41 -41.74 3.97
CA ASP A 35 -6.46 -41.64 2.85
C ASP A 35 -7.09 -40.96 1.61
N GLU A 36 -8.37 -41.21 1.35
CA GLU A 36 -9.14 -40.56 0.27
C GLU A 36 -9.23 -39.03 0.47
N GLN A 37 -9.48 -38.57 1.70
CA GLN A 37 -9.52 -37.14 2.02
C GLN A 37 -8.13 -36.50 1.92
N VAL A 38 -7.07 -37.25 2.24
CA VAL A 38 -5.70 -36.80 2.07
C VAL A 38 -5.40 -36.62 0.59
N GLU A 39 -5.76 -37.57 -0.28
CA GLU A 39 -5.52 -37.47 -1.72
C GLU A 39 -6.25 -36.27 -2.36
N GLU A 40 -7.53 -36.06 -2.04
CA GLU A 40 -8.30 -34.93 -2.55
C GLU A 40 -7.73 -33.58 -2.10
N ASN A 41 -7.40 -33.46 -0.82
CA ASN A 41 -6.79 -32.24 -0.28
C ASN A 41 -5.40 -32.01 -0.89
N THR A 42 -4.61 -33.05 -1.07
CA THR A 42 -3.28 -32.96 -1.69
C THR A 42 -3.39 -32.54 -3.16
N ALA A 43 -4.38 -33.05 -3.90
CA ALA A 43 -4.65 -32.62 -5.28
C ALA A 43 -5.08 -31.15 -5.35
N GLN A 44 -5.95 -30.70 -4.44
CA GLN A 44 -6.36 -29.31 -4.34
C GLN A 44 -5.21 -28.38 -3.96
N MET A 45 -4.37 -28.79 -3.00
CA MET A 45 -3.17 -28.04 -2.61
C MET A 45 -2.19 -27.97 -3.78
N THR A 46 -1.91 -29.09 -4.45
CA THR A 46 -1.02 -29.11 -5.61
C THR A 46 -1.52 -28.17 -6.71
N LYS A 47 -2.82 -28.18 -7.03
CA LYS A 47 -3.41 -27.25 -8.03
C LYS A 47 -3.32 -25.78 -7.63
N ARG A 48 -3.51 -25.47 -6.34
CA ARG A 48 -3.39 -24.11 -5.80
C ARG A 48 -1.94 -23.63 -5.78
N TRP A 49 -0.99 -24.52 -5.47
CA TRP A 49 0.42 -24.18 -5.32
C TRP A 49 1.17 -24.19 -6.65
N SER A 50 0.81 -25.07 -7.59
CA SER A 50 1.28 -25.02 -8.98
C SER A 50 0.80 -23.77 -9.71
N ALA A 51 -0.29 -23.13 -9.25
CA ALA A 51 -0.73 -21.83 -9.74
C ALA A 51 0.09 -20.65 -9.18
N VAL A 52 0.81 -20.85 -8.07
CA VAL A 52 1.61 -19.80 -7.39
C VAL A 52 3.06 -19.79 -7.87
N THR A 53 3.58 -20.89 -8.43
CA THR A 53 4.91 -20.92 -9.06
C THR A 53 4.83 -20.62 -10.55
N LYS A 54 4.45 -19.39 -10.93
CA LYS A 54 5.02 -18.80 -12.13
C LYS A 54 6.33 -18.15 -11.71
N ALA A 55 7.44 -18.80 -12.05
CA ALA A 55 8.76 -18.20 -11.94
C ALA A 55 8.72 -16.80 -12.56
N ARG A 56 9.20 -15.81 -11.81
CA ARG A 56 9.50 -14.45 -12.29
C ARG A 56 10.66 -14.55 -13.28
N GLY A 57 10.41 -15.12 -14.44
CA GLY A 57 11.30 -15.21 -15.58
C GLY A 57 10.68 -14.40 -16.70
N GLU A 58 11.41 -13.37 -17.13
CA GLU A 58 11.34 -12.65 -18.41
C GLU A 58 10.13 -13.03 -19.28
N GLY A 59 8.99 -12.35 -19.09
CA GLY A 59 7.79 -12.53 -19.93
C GLY A 59 6.47 -12.78 -19.20
N ALA A 60 6.42 -12.71 -17.86
CA ALA A 60 5.13 -12.71 -17.16
C ALA A 60 4.32 -11.46 -17.57
N PRO A 61 3.07 -11.59 -18.08
CA PRO A 61 2.21 -10.43 -18.17
C PRO A 61 1.99 -9.98 -16.74
N THR A 62 2.56 -8.83 -16.38
CA THR A 62 2.06 -8.03 -15.26
C THR A 62 0.55 -8.03 -15.41
N ALA A 63 -0.13 -8.82 -14.58
CA ALA A 63 -1.57 -8.76 -14.44
C ALA A 63 -1.81 -7.41 -13.76
N ARG A 64 -1.69 -6.36 -14.56
CA ARG A 64 -2.15 -5.02 -14.27
C ARG A 64 -3.60 -5.24 -13.83
N PRO A 65 -4.00 -4.80 -12.63
CA PRO A 65 -5.39 -4.89 -12.26
C PRO A 65 -6.18 -4.25 -13.40
N GLU A 66 -7.14 -5.00 -13.96
CA GLU A 66 -7.95 -4.55 -15.12
C GLU A 66 -8.70 -3.25 -14.84
N LYS A 67 -8.73 -2.85 -13.57
CA LYS A 67 -9.27 -1.60 -13.07
C LYS A 67 -8.16 -0.82 -12.37
N PRO A 68 -7.89 0.43 -12.76
CA PRO A 68 -6.94 1.27 -12.04
C PRO A 68 -7.41 1.44 -10.59
N GLU A 69 -6.57 1.09 -9.62
CA GLU A 69 -6.88 1.24 -8.20
C GLU A 69 -7.17 2.70 -7.88
N LYS A 70 -8.30 2.98 -7.22
CA LYS A 70 -8.66 4.36 -6.89
C LYS A 70 -7.56 5.01 -6.05
N LEU A 71 -6.97 6.10 -6.55
CA LEU A 71 -5.99 6.88 -5.81
C LEU A 71 -6.57 7.31 -4.45
N THR A 72 -5.86 6.97 -3.39
CA THR A 72 -6.18 7.43 -2.03
C THR A 72 -5.65 8.86 -1.86
N PRO A 73 -6.47 9.81 -1.40
CA PRO A 73 -5.99 11.17 -1.15
C PRO A 73 -5.06 11.16 0.06
N ILE A 74 -3.83 11.64 -0.13
CA ILE A 74 -2.82 11.80 0.92
C ILE A 74 -2.58 13.29 1.12
N GLN A 75 -2.44 13.71 2.39
CA GLN A 75 -1.99 15.05 2.71
C GLN A 75 -0.47 15.06 2.89
N ILE A 76 0.22 15.92 2.13
CA ILE A 76 1.66 16.08 2.18
C ILE A 76 1.94 17.52 2.57
N ASN A 77 2.85 17.73 3.52
CA ASN A 77 3.31 19.08 3.86
C ASN A 77 4.35 19.52 2.82
N ILE A 78 4.02 20.56 2.06
CA ILE A 78 4.85 21.10 0.99
C ILE A 78 5.32 22.50 1.40
N PRO A 79 6.63 22.78 1.41
CA PRO A 79 7.13 24.14 1.68
C PRO A 79 6.48 25.18 0.76
N PRO A 80 6.18 26.40 1.25
CA PRO A 80 5.40 27.38 0.49
C PRO A 80 6.07 27.76 -0.84
N ALA A 81 7.40 27.93 -0.84
CA ALA A 81 8.16 28.22 -2.06
C ALA A 81 7.98 27.13 -3.14
N LEU A 82 8.08 25.85 -2.75
CA LEU A 82 7.91 24.72 -3.66
C LEU A 82 6.46 24.61 -4.14
N ASN A 83 5.48 24.90 -3.27
CA ASN A 83 4.08 24.92 -3.65
C ASN A 83 3.76 25.99 -4.70
N HIS A 84 4.40 27.17 -4.63
CA HIS A 84 4.30 28.21 -5.66
C HIS A 84 4.93 27.79 -6.98
N GLN A 85 6.12 27.18 -6.94
CA GLN A 85 6.78 26.65 -8.13
C GLN A 85 5.93 25.56 -8.82
N LEU A 86 5.37 24.63 -8.03
CA LEU A 86 4.45 23.61 -8.53
C LEU A 86 3.20 24.23 -9.14
N ALA A 87 2.60 25.24 -8.50
CA ALA A 87 1.42 25.91 -9.04
C ALA A 87 1.71 26.57 -10.40
N ARG A 88 2.86 27.22 -10.55
CA ARG A 88 3.30 27.80 -11.82
C ARG A 88 3.52 26.74 -12.89
N ALA A 89 4.23 25.65 -12.56
CA ALA A 89 4.46 24.54 -13.49
C ALA A 89 3.15 23.86 -13.92
N CYS A 90 2.18 23.71 -13.01
CA CYS A 90 0.85 23.20 -13.32
C CYS A 90 0.11 24.08 -14.32
N PHE A 91 0.20 25.41 -14.16
CA PHE A 91 -0.44 26.35 -15.08
C PHE A 91 0.22 26.31 -16.47
N GLU A 92 1.55 26.35 -16.54
CA GLU A 92 2.30 26.32 -17.79
C GLU A 92 2.08 25.02 -18.58
N GLN A 93 1.97 23.88 -17.90
CA GLN A 93 1.79 22.58 -18.53
C GLN A 93 0.32 22.15 -18.65
N GLY A 94 -0.62 22.94 -18.13
CA GLY A 94 -2.05 22.62 -18.12
C GLY A 94 -2.36 21.28 -17.45
N CYS A 95 -1.75 21.02 -16.29
CA CYS A 95 -1.88 19.74 -15.57
C CYS A 95 -2.12 19.94 -14.07
N THR A 96 -2.47 18.86 -13.37
CA THR A 96 -2.71 18.89 -11.92
C THR A 96 -1.40 18.75 -11.14
N LYS A 97 -1.38 19.25 -9.89
CA LYS A 97 -0.23 19.07 -8.99
C LYS A 97 0.08 17.59 -8.76
N THR A 98 -0.98 16.78 -8.60
CA THR A 98 -0.88 15.33 -8.45
C THR A 98 -0.13 14.68 -9.61
N TYR A 99 -0.42 15.09 -10.86
CA TYR A 99 0.29 14.59 -12.03
C TYR A 99 1.79 14.89 -11.98
N LEU A 100 2.19 16.11 -11.63
CA LEU A 100 3.61 16.46 -11.52
C LEU A 100 4.32 15.66 -10.43
N ILE A 101 3.65 15.42 -9.30
CA ILE A 101 4.20 14.61 -8.20
C ILE A 101 4.37 13.16 -8.66
N LEU A 102 3.35 12.55 -9.27
CA LEU A 102 3.42 11.18 -9.77
C LEU A 102 4.47 11.02 -10.87
N LYS A 103 4.63 12.02 -11.73
CA LYS A 103 5.68 12.05 -12.75
C LYS A 103 7.09 12.09 -12.14
N ALA A 104 7.27 12.88 -11.08
CA ALA A 104 8.55 12.93 -10.35
C ALA A 104 8.85 11.58 -9.69
N LEU A 105 7.87 10.98 -9.00
CA LEU A 105 8.00 9.66 -8.38
C LEU A 105 8.33 8.56 -9.42
N ALA A 106 7.68 8.58 -10.58
CA ALA A 106 8.02 7.65 -11.66
C ALA A 106 9.46 7.83 -12.15
N GLY A 107 9.95 9.08 -12.22
CA GLY A 107 11.34 9.39 -12.56
C GLY A 107 12.36 8.88 -11.52
N ASP A 108 11.96 8.86 -10.25
CA ASP A 108 12.75 8.33 -9.14
C ASP A 108 12.68 6.79 -9.01
N GLY A 109 11.94 6.12 -9.90
CA GLY A 109 11.85 4.66 -9.98
C GLY A 109 10.72 4.02 -9.17
N PHE A 110 9.76 4.81 -8.66
CA PHE A 110 8.56 4.26 -8.04
C PHE A 110 7.62 3.67 -9.08
N ASP A 111 6.94 2.57 -8.73
CA ASP A 111 5.94 1.95 -9.58
C ASP A 111 4.67 2.82 -9.61
N VAL A 112 4.42 3.44 -10.76
CA VAL A 112 3.29 4.32 -10.99
C VAL A 112 2.53 3.82 -12.20
N ASP A 113 1.22 3.57 -12.03
CA ASP A 113 0.38 3.12 -13.14
C ASP A 113 0.35 4.20 -14.24
N PRO A 114 0.70 3.85 -15.51
CA PRO A 114 0.78 4.82 -16.60
C PRO A 114 -0.55 5.49 -16.94
N VAL A 115 -1.70 4.99 -16.46
CA VAL A 115 -2.98 5.72 -16.57
C VAL A 115 -2.87 7.12 -15.95
N TYR A 116 -2.18 7.24 -14.81
CA TYR A 116 -2.07 8.49 -14.07
C TYR A 116 -1.00 9.44 -14.62
N LEU A 117 -0.17 8.97 -15.54
CA LEU A 117 0.82 9.76 -16.26
C LEU A 117 0.24 10.43 -17.51
N SER A 118 -1.08 10.52 -17.62
CA SER A 118 -1.74 11.33 -18.64
C SER A 118 -1.97 12.76 -18.12
N PRO A 119 -1.42 13.79 -18.79
CA PRO A 119 -1.69 15.17 -18.40
C PRO A 119 -3.19 15.46 -18.57
N ASP A 120 -3.86 15.79 -17.46
CA ASP A 120 -5.28 16.14 -17.43
C ASP A 120 -5.46 17.51 -18.13
N ARG A 121 -5.71 17.47 -19.44
CA ARG A 121 -6.00 18.65 -20.28
C ARG A 121 -7.38 19.21 -19.95
N ARG A 122 -7.58 19.65 -18.71
CA ARG A 122 -8.78 20.41 -18.36
C ARG A 122 -8.74 21.72 -19.11
N LYS A 123 -9.71 21.94 -20.00
CA LYS A 123 -9.94 23.27 -20.57
C LYS A 123 -10.18 24.23 -19.40
N PRO A 124 -9.47 25.38 -19.32
CA PRO A 124 -9.80 26.36 -18.31
C PRO A 124 -11.26 26.76 -18.52
N LYS A 125 -12.09 26.60 -17.47
CA LYS A 125 -13.40 27.27 -17.43
C LYS A 125 -13.08 28.75 -17.28
N ILE A 126 -13.12 29.46 -18.40
CA ILE A 126 -13.14 30.93 -18.48
C ILE A 126 -14.52 31.39 -17.99
#